data_AF-A0A2T0RX42-F1
#
_entry.id   AF-A0A2T0RX42-F1
#
_cell.length_a   1.000
_cell.length_b   1.000
_cell.length_c   1.000
_cell.angle_alpha   90.00
_cell.angle_beta   90.00
_cell.angle_gamma   90.00
#
_symmetry.space_group_name_H-M   'P 1'
#
loop_
_entity.id
_entity.type
_entity.pdbx_description
1 polymer ?
#
loop_
_entity_poly.entity_id
_entity_poly.type
_entity_poly.pdbx_seq_one_letter_code
_entity_poly.pdbx_strand_id
1 'polypeptide(L)'
;MHNEALVGLLDELAGTEVSVAAGVVTVGVPAIGDAVRVAMRDVLGFEQIIVPTGAPGLELGIRRGHEELPLIVTVDDVAFMPAYAADMLVPGARLEVPAMPHMVMYSEMHRDVRALGRAIDDEDLDLDLGTLAATLLVHRCFLAGAVRVGLWPVRVAAWWEYMWARVGARLPLDPFRPDPVWDRLMADVTEARRLSAQPAHRDQEVSRGS
;
A
#
# COMPACT_ATOMS: atom_id res chain seq x y z
N MET A 1 -17.45 22.13 -10.44
CA MET A 1 -18.60 21.24 -10.69
C MET A 1 -18.25 19.76 -10.53
N HIS A 2 -17.16 19.24 -11.11
CA HIS A 2 -16.75 17.83 -10.91
C HIS A 2 -16.35 17.47 -9.46
N ASN A 3 -15.79 18.42 -8.69
CA ASN A 3 -15.27 18.14 -7.34
C ASN A 3 -16.35 17.87 -6.28
N GLU A 4 -17.46 18.60 -6.30
CA GLU A 4 -18.56 18.38 -5.33
C GLU A 4 -19.28 17.05 -5.60
N ALA A 5 -19.44 16.69 -6.87
CA ALA A 5 -20.00 15.41 -7.27
C ALA A 5 -19.11 14.23 -6.82
N LEU A 6 -17.78 14.31 -7.01
CA LEU A 6 -16.84 13.31 -6.51
C LEU A 6 -16.99 13.10 -4.99
N VAL A 7 -17.00 14.19 -4.22
CA VAL A 7 -17.12 14.13 -2.76
C VAL A 7 -18.47 13.54 -2.35
N GLY A 8 -19.56 13.94 -3.00
CA GLY A 8 -20.88 13.37 -2.75
C GLY A 8 -20.95 11.87 -3.00
N LEU A 9 -20.41 11.38 -4.12
CA LEU A 9 -20.41 9.95 -4.43
C LEU A 9 -19.51 9.13 -3.50
N LEU A 10 -18.39 9.71 -3.05
CA LEU A 10 -17.56 9.07 -2.03
C LEU A 10 -18.30 9.00 -0.68
N ASP A 11 -19.04 10.04 -0.31
CA ASP A 11 -19.83 10.08 0.94
C ASP A 11 -21.02 9.10 0.91
N GLU A 12 -21.50 8.74 -0.29
CA GLU A 12 -22.51 7.69 -0.50
C GLU A 12 -21.97 6.27 -0.27
N LEU A 13 -20.64 6.06 -0.27
CA LEU A 13 -20.04 4.78 0.07
C LEU A 13 -20.08 4.57 1.59
N ALA A 14 -21.21 4.04 2.06
CA ALA A 14 -21.49 3.78 3.47
C ALA A 14 -20.38 2.96 4.15
N GLY A 15 -19.70 3.56 5.12
CA GLY A 15 -18.59 2.94 5.85
C GLY A 15 -17.22 3.58 5.57
N THR A 16 -17.13 4.46 4.57
CA THR A 16 -15.94 5.29 4.34
C THR A 16 -16.01 6.62 5.09
N GLU A 17 -14.84 7.19 5.41
CA GLU A 17 -14.72 8.49 6.06
C GLU A 17 -14.12 9.50 5.07
N VAL A 18 -14.95 10.41 4.55
CA VAL A 18 -14.53 11.36 3.52
C VAL A 18 -14.26 12.73 4.12
N SER A 19 -13.10 13.30 3.82
CA SER A 19 -12.78 14.68 4.18
C SER A 19 -12.06 15.40 3.04
N VAL A 20 -12.24 16.72 2.98
CA VAL A 20 -11.61 17.57 1.97
C VAL A 20 -10.88 18.72 2.65
N ALA A 21 -9.58 18.81 2.41
CA ALA A 21 -8.76 19.88 2.93
C ALA A 21 -7.75 20.33 1.88
N ALA A 22 -7.64 21.65 1.66
CA ALA A 22 -6.65 22.27 0.77
C ALA A 22 -6.57 21.63 -0.64
N GLY A 23 -7.71 21.25 -1.23
CA GLY A 23 -7.76 20.66 -2.56
C GLY A 23 -7.44 19.15 -2.62
N VAL A 24 -7.26 18.51 -1.46
CA VAL A 24 -7.03 17.07 -1.32
C VAL A 24 -8.26 16.42 -0.72
N VAL A 25 -8.75 15.37 -1.38
CA VAL A 25 -9.76 14.47 -0.85
C VAL A 25 -9.03 13.34 -0.12
N THR A 26 -9.41 13.10 1.12
CA THR A 26 -8.94 11.96 1.91
C THR A 26 -10.12 11.04 2.14
N VAL A 27 -9.99 9.79 1.74
CA VAL A 27 -10.98 8.74 1.96
C VAL A 27 -10.39 7.72 2.91
N GLY A 28 -10.82 7.76 4.16
CA GLY A 28 -10.52 6.73 5.14
C GLY A 28 -11.37 5.50 4.88
N VAL A 29 -10.74 4.33 4.90
CA VAL A 29 -11.41 3.03 4.81
C VAL A 29 -11.13 2.28 6.12
N PRO A 30 -12.03 2.38 7.12
CA PRO A 30 -11.82 1.80 8.45
C PRO A 30 -11.53 0.30 8.45
N ALA A 31 -12.14 -0.45 7.52
CA ALA A 31 -11.94 -1.90 7.40
C ALA A 31 -10.47 -2.29 7.15
N ILE A 32 -9.73 -1.49 6.38
CA ILE A 32 -8.28 -1.68 6.20
C ILE A 32 -7.46 -0.84 7.18
N GLY A 33 -8.06 0.15 7.85
CA GLY A 33 -7.38 1.05 8.78
C GLY A 33 -6.33 1.93 8.08
N ASP A 34 -6.62 2.36 6.87
CA ASP A 34 -5.77 3.22 6.04
C ASP A 34 -6.65 4.23 5.27
N ALA A 35 -6.01 5.20 4.63
CA ALA A 35 -6.70 6.23 3.86
C ALA A 35 -6.01 6.51 2.54
N VAL A 36 -6.81 6.72 1.50
CA VAL A 36 -6.34 7.23 0.21
C VAL A 36 -6.37 8.75 0.24
N ARG A 37 -5.28 9.39 -0.16
CA ARG A 37 -5.16 10.84 -0.28
C ARG A 37 -4.91 11.25 -1.72
N VAL A 38 -5.89 11.92 -2.32
CA VAL A 38 -5.84 12.30 -3.74
C VAL A 38 -6.06 13.80 -3.89
N ALA A 39 -5.16 14.47 -4.60
CA ALA A 39 -5.40 15.84 -5.01
C ALA A 39 -6.49 15.88 -6.08
N MET A 40 -7.54 16.69 -5.89
CA MET A 40 -8.69 16.72 -6.82
C MET A 40 -8.29 17.05 -8.25
N ARG A 41 -7.25 17.88 -8.44
CA ARG A 41 -6.70 18.22 -9.76
C ARG A 41 -6.09 17.02 -10.51
N ASP A 42 -5.79 15.95 -9.80
CA ASP A 42 -5.20 14.73 -10.37
C ASP A 42 -6.28 13.66 -10.63
N VAL A 43 -7.56 13.92 -10.32
CA VAL A 43 -8.67 13.05 -10.71
C VAL A 43 -9.13 13.41 -12.11
N LEU A 44 -9.05 12.46 -13.05
CA LEU A 44 -9.41 12.61 -14.46
C LEU A 44 -10.89 12.32 -14.73
N GLY A 45 -11.45 11.38 -13.97
CA GLY A 45 -12.83 10.94 -14.05
C GLY A 45 -13.19 10.06 -12.87
N PHE A 46 -14.48 9.84 -12.66
CA PHE A 46 -14.99 8.94 -11.64
C PHE A 46 -16.31 8.32 -12.08
N GLU A 47 -16.53 7.05 -11.70
CA GLU A 47 -17.74 6.30 -12.01
C GLU A 47 -18.13 5.39 -10.85
N GLN A 48 -19.43 5.32 -10.53
CA GLN A 48 -19.95 4.33 -9.60
C GLN A 48 -19.98 2.96 -10.27
N ILE A 49 -19.43 1.97 -9.59
CA ILE A 49 -19.34 0.60 -10.08
C ILE A 49 -19.91 -0.37 -9.06
N ILE A 50 -20.23 -1.58 -9.52
CA ILE A 50 -20.49 -2.73 -8.67
C ILE A 50 -19.29 -3.67 -8.82
N VAL A 51 -18.55 -3.87 -7.74
CA VAL A 51 -17.39 -4.78 -7.75
C VAL A 51 -17.86 -6.24 -7.80
N PRO A 52 -17.01 -7.22 -8.16
CA PRO A 52 -17.43 -8.62 -8.32
C PRO A 52 -18.10 -9.26 -7.08
N THR A 53 -17.86 -8.71 -5.89
CA THR A 53 -18.53 -9.14 -4.65
C THR A 53 -19.99 -8.69 -4.56
N GLY A 54 -20.46 -7.85 -5.47
CA GLY A 54 -21.77 -7.21 -5.46
C GLY A 54 -21.84 -5.93 -4.63
N ALA A 55 -20.75 -5.53 -3.98
CA ALA A 55 -20.68 -4.30 -3.20
C ALA A 55 -20.58 -3.05 -4.10
N PRO A 56 -21.11 -1.89 -3.65
CA PRO A 56 -20.89 -0.63 -4.33
C PRO A 56 -19.42 -0.20 -4.20
N GLY A 57 -18.90 0.43 -5.25
CA GLY A 57 -17.59 1.06 -5.27
C GLY A 57 -17.58 2.29 -6.15
N LEU A 58 -16.49 3.05 -6.04
CA LEU A 58 -16.21 4.19 -6.91
C LEU A 58 -14.86 3.98 -7.58
N GLU A 59 -14.87 3.94 -8.91
CA GLU A 59 -13.66 3.93 -9.73
C GLU A 59 -13.22 5.36 -10.04
N LEU A 60 -11.92 5.61 -9.93
CA LEU A 60 -11.28 6.91 -10.11
C LEU A 60 -10.11 6.75 -11.09
N GLY A 61 -10.07 7.60 -12.12
CA GLY A 61 -8.89 7.75 -12.97
C GLY A 61 -7.90 8.73 -12.34
N ILE A 62 -6.72 8.27 -11.94
CA ILE A 62 -5.72 9.08 -11.23
C ILE A 62 -4.54 9.43 -12.14
N ARG A 63 -4.36 10.72 -12.42
CA ARG A 63 -3.23 11.23 -13.20
C ARG A 63 -1.91 11.16 -12.42
N ARG A 64 -0.92 10.49 -13.00
CA ARG A 64 0.48 10.50 -12.53
C ARG A 64 1.43 10.69 -13.71
N GLY A 65 1.95 11.91 -13.86
CA GLY A 65 2.75 12.27 -15.03
C GLY A 65 1.90 12.15 -16.30
N HIS A 66 2.29 11.24 -17.19
CA HIS A 66 1.59 10.93 -18.45
C HIS A 66 0.66 9.71 -18.35
N GLU A 67 0.56 9.09 -17.18
CA GLU A 67 -0.26 7.90 -16.97
C GLU A 67 -1.58 8.22 -16.25
N GLU A 68 -2.60 7.44 -16.57
CA GLU A 68 -3.86 7.32 -15.84
C GLU A 68 -3.85 5.99 -15.10
N LEU A 69 -3.95 6.04 -13.77
CA LEU A 69 -3.93 4.87 -12.90
C LEU A 69 -5.33 4.65 -12.33
N PRO A 70 -5.89 3.43 -12.46
CA PRO A 70 -7.17 3.12 -11.85
C PRO A 70 -7.01 3.03 -10.33
N LEU A 71 -7.97 3.62 -9.62
CA LEU A 71 -8.15 3.49 -8.18
C LEU A 71 -9.61 3.17 -7.93
N ILE A 72 -9.89 2.03 -7.30
CA ILE A 72 -11.24 1.66 -6.90
C ILE A 72 -11.32 1.73 -5.39
N VAL A 73 -12.28 2.52 -4.89
CA VAL A 73 -12.59 2.58 -3.46
C VAL A 73 -13.89 1.84 -3.23
N THR A 74 -13.89 0.94 -2.25
CA THR A 74 -15.09 0.27 -1.76
C THR A 74 -15.23 0.54 -0.27
N VAL A 75 -16.35 0.10 0.32
CA VAL A 75 -16.61 0.25 1.76
C VAL A 75 -15.59 -0.50 2.63
N ASP A 76 -15.02 -1.59 2.11
CA ASP A 76 -14.15 -2.49 2.87
C ASP A 76 -12.68 -2.47 2.41
N ASP A 77 -12.39 -1.89 1.24
CA ASP A 77 -11.08 -2.03 0.61
C ASP A 77 -10.80 -0.98 -0.46
N VAL A 78 -9.54 -0.97 -0.92
CA VAL A 78 -9.05 -0.16 -2.03
C VAL A 78 -8.30 -1.04 -3.02
N ALA A 79 -8.72 -1.01 -4.28
CA ALA A 79 -8.05 -1.70 -5.39
C ALA A 79 -7.20 -0.72 -6.19
N PHE A 80 -6.01 -1.16 -6.63
CA PHE A 80 -5.12 -0.36 -7.45
C PHE A 80 -4.24 -1.23 -8.35
N MET A 81 -3.68 -0.62 -9.39
CA MET A 81 -2.72 -1.27 -10.27
C MET A 81 -1.31 -1.28 -9.64
N PRO A 82 -0.65 -2.45 -9.51
CA PRO A 82 0.76 -2.52 -9.13
C PRO A 82 1.68 -1.71 -10.06
N ALA A 83 2.82 -1.24 -9.56
CA ALA A 83 3.86 -0.72 -10.44
C ALA A 83 4.48 -1.83 -11.30
N TYR A 84 5.03 -1.51 -12.46
CA TYR A 84 5.70 -2.51 -13.29
C TYR A 84 7.02 -2.93 -12.67
N ALA A 85 7.27 -4.25 -12.64
CA ALA A 85 8.53 -4.80 -12.14
C ALA A 85 9.76 -4.26 -12.88
N ALA A 86 9.63 -4.01 -14.19
CA ALA A 86 10.68 -3.42 -15.03
C ALA A 86 11.11 -2.01 -14.58
N ASP A 87 10.24 -1.29 -13.88
CA ASP A 87 10.52 0.05 -13.37
C ASP A 87 11.17 0.03 -11.98
N MET A 88 11.13 -1.11 -11.28
CA MET A 88 11.68 -1.24 -9.92
C MET A 88 13.18 -1.51 -9.93
N LEU A 89 13.69 -2.27 -10.89
CA LEU A 89 15.09 -2.68 -10.97
C LEU A 89 15.89 -1.82 -11.94
N VAL A 90 17.21 -1.75 -11.74
CA VAL A 90 18.11 -1.07 -12.68
C VAL A 90 17.93 -1.61 -14.13
N PRO A 91 18.08 -0.76 -15.16
CA PRO A 91 17.94 -1.21 -16.54
C PRO A 91 18.85 -2.39 -16.89
N GLY A 92 18.32 -3.39 -17.59
CA GLY A 92 19.05 -4.61 -17.97
C GLY A 92 19.00 -5.74 -16.94
N ALA A 93 18.40 -5.50 -15.77
CA ALA A 93 18.14 -6.53 -14.79
C ALA A 93 17.31 -7.69 -15.37
N ARG A 94 17.63 -8.92 -14.95
CA ARG A 94 16.95 -10.13 -15.44
C ARG A 94 16.35 -10.89 -14.28
N LEU A 95 15.06 -10.67 -14.05
CA LEU A 95 14.25 -11.53 -13.18
C LEU A 95 12.92 -11.83 -13.87
N GLU A 96 12.61 -13.11 -14.01
CA GLU A 96 11.27 -13.52 -14.41
C GLU A 96 10.35 -13.38 -13.21
N VAL A 97 9.37 -12.50 -13.36
CA VAL A 97 8.31 -12.33 -12.38
C VAL A 97 7.11 -13.14 -12.88
N PRO A 98 6.54 -14.04 -12.06
CA PRO A 98 5.30 -14.73 -12.44
C PRO A 98 4.20 -13.72 -12.73
N ALA A 99 3.16 -14.16 -13.43
CA ALA A 99 2.07 -13.28 -13.89
C ALA A 99 1.56 -12.37 -12.76
N MET A 100 1.89 -11.08 -12.87
CA MET A 100 1.49 -10.06 -11.90
C MET A 100 0.02 -9.72 -12.13
N PRO A 101 -0.81 -9.63 -11.07
CA PRO A 101 -2.21 -9.28 -11.25
C PRO A 101 -2.34 -7.85 -11.79
N HIS A 102 -3.35 -7.62 -12.62
CA HIS A 102 -3.64 -6.30 -13.18
C HIS A 102 -4.12 -5.30 -12.12
N MET A 103 -4.79 -5.79 -11.07
CA MET A 103 -5.16 -5.03 -9.89
C MET A 103 -4.95 -5.88 -8.65
N VAL A 104 -4.68 -5.23 -7.54
CA VAL A 104 -4.58 -5.86 -6.22
C VAL A 104 -5.36 -5.03 -5.20
N MET A 105 -6.05 -5.70 -4.29
CA MET A 105 -6.68 -5.03 -3.15
C MET A 105 -5.65 -4.75 -2.06
N TYR A 106 -5.83 -3.66 -1.30
CA TYR A 106 -4.96 -3.36 -0.17
C TYR A 106 -4.97 -4.50 0.85
N SER A 107 -6.13 -5.06 1.16
CA SER A 107 -6.23 -6.18 2.11
C SER A 107 -5.48 -7.42 1.64
N GLU A 108 -5.53 -7.75 0.34
CA GLU A 108 -4.78 -8.85 -0.27
C GLU A 108 -3.28 -8.61 -0.17
N MET A 109 -2.82 -7.42 -0.61
CA MET A 109 -1.42 -7.02 -0.46
C MET A 109 -0.96 -7.18 0.99
N HIS A 110 -1.72 -6.67 1.97
CA HIS A 110 -1.34 -6.75 3.38
C HIS A 110 -1.32 -8.20 3.88
N ARG A 111 -2.35 -8.99 3.55
CA ARG A 111 -2.44 -10.42 3.93
C ARG A 111 -1.25 -11.20 3.39
N ASP A 112 -0.93 -11.04 2.12
CA ASP A 112 0.07 -11.86 1.42
C ASP A 112 1.49 -11.50 1.89
N VAL A 113 1.79 -10.19 2.02
CA VAL A 113 3.07 -9.71 2.57
C VAL A 113 3.26 -10.18 4.01
N ARG A 114 2.21 -10.13 4.84
CA ARG A 114 2.25 -10.61 6.23
C ARG A 114 2.39 -12.12 6.33
N ALA A 115 1.72 -12.88 5.45
CA ALA A 115 1.81 -14.33 5.42
C ALA A 115 3.25 -14.78 5.13
N LEU A 116 3.88 -14.20 4.09
CA LEU A 116 5.28 -14.47 3.79
C LEU A 116 6.20 -14.02 4.92
N GLY A 117 5.94 -12.84 5.51
CA GLY A 117 6.72 -12.32 6.62
C GLY A 117 6.69 -13.21 7.87
N ARG A 118 5.64 -14.01 8.07
CA ARG A 118 5.57 -15.02 9.13
C ARG A 118 6.29 -16.31 8.76
N ALA A 119 6.26 -16.69 7.48
CA ALA A 119 6.89 -17.90 7.00
C ALA A 119 8.42 -17.77 6.89
N ILE A 120 8.95 -16.56 6.74
CA ILE A 120 10.38 -16.33 6.47
C ILE A 120 11.33 -16.76 7.60
N ASP A 121 10.81 -16.89 8.82
CA ASP A 121 11.56 -17.37 9.99
C ASP A 121 11.37 -18.88 10.24
N ASP A 122 10.56 -19.56 9.42
CA ASP A 122 10.39 -21.00 9.51
C ASP A 122 11.61 -21.71 8.90
N GLU A 123 12.31 -22.50 9.71
CA GLU A 123 13.50 -23.25 9.30
C GLU A 123 13.17 -24.33 8.27
N ASP A 124 11.91 -24.79 8.23
CA ASP A 124 11.42 -25.81 7.30
C ASP A 124 10.84 -25.20 5.99
N LEU A 125 10.93 -23.87 5.82
CA LEU A 125 10.45 -23.19 4.62
C LEU A 125 11.29 -23.58 3.39
N ASP A 126 10.78 -24.52 2.61
CA ASP A 126 11.35 -24.92 1.32
C ASP A 126 10.84 -23.99 0.20
N LEU A 127 11.45 -22.81 0.09
CA LEU A 127 11.25 -21.89 -1.04
C LEU A 127 12.57 -21.67 -1.76
N ASP A 128 12.57 -21.91 -3.08
CA ASP A 128 13.73 -21.57 -3.89
C ASP A 128 13.94 -20.04 -3.91
N LEU A 129 15.21 -19.63 -3.93
CA LEU A 129 15.59 -18.22 -3.84
C LEU A 129 15.09 -17.39 -5.02
N GLY A 130 14.85 -18.01 -6.18
CA GLY A 130 14.30 -17.34 -7.36
C GLY A 130 12.85 -16.94 -7.15
N THR A 131 12.01 -17.88 -6.69
CA THR A 131 10.62 -17.61 -6.31
C THR A 131 10.55 -16.56 -5.21
N LEU A 132 11.37 -16.66 -4.17
CA LEU A 132 11.39 -15.67 -3.08
C LEU A 132 11.80 -14.27 -3.57
N ALA A 133 12.79 -14.18 -4.46
CA ALA A 133 13.19 -12.93 -5.09
C ALA A 133 12.05 -12.32 -5.93
N ALA A 134 11.39 -13.13 -6.75
CA ALA A 134 10.27 -12.70 -7.57
C ALA A 134 9.09 -12.24 -6.70
N THR A 135 8.75 -12.97 -5.63
CA THR A 135 7.67 -12.60 -4.71
C THR A 135 7.97 -11.29 -3.97
N LEU A 136 9.20 -11.08 -3.47
CA LEU A 136 9.55 -9.80 -2.84
C LEU A 136 9.56 -8.63 -3.84
N LEU A 137 9.94 -8.86 -5.09
CA LEU A 137 9.79 -7.86 -6.14
C LEU A 137 8.33 -7.51 -6.40
N VAL A 138 7.44 -8.50 -6.52
CA VAL A 138 5.99 -8.30 -6.67
C VAL A 138 5.42 -7.49 -5.50
N HIS A 139 5.77 -7.82 -4.26
CA HIS A 139 5.33 -7.06 -3.10
C HIS A 139 5.83 -5.61 -3.11
N ARG A 140 7.05 -5.36 -3.62
CA ARG A 140 7.53 -3.99 -3.83
C ARG A 140 6.74 -3.26 -4.91
N CYS A 141 6.36 -3.94 -5.98
CA CYS A 141 5.47 -3.41 -7.02
C CYS A 141 4.10 -3.03 -6.44
N PHE A 142 3.55 -3.83 -5.53
CA PHE A 142 2.29 -3.52 -4.84
C PHE A 142 2.43 -2.25 -3.99
N LEU A 143 3.46 -2.16 -3.16
CA LEU A 143 3.73 -0.96 -2.35
C LEU A 143 3.91 0.30 -3.20
N ALA A 144 4.67 0.20 -4.28
CA ALA A 144 4.87 1.31 -5.22
C ALA A 144 3.55 1.71 -5.90
N GLY A 145 2.73 0.74 -6.34
CA GLY A 145 1.40 0.99 -6.89
C GLY A 145 0.48 1.72 -5.90
N ALA A 146 0.42 1.25 -4.65
CA ALA A 146 -0.36 1.86 -3.58
C ALA A 146 0.03 3.33 -3.37
N VAL A 147 1.33 3.60 -3.26
CA VAL A 147 1.84 4.97 -3.07
C VAL A 147 1.50 5.86 -4.26
N ARG A 148 1.57 5.33 -5.49
CA ARG A 148 1.23 6.09 -6.69
C ARG A 148 -0.24 6.52 -6.68
N VAL A 149 -1.16 5.72 -6.18
CA VAL A 149 -2.59 6.10 -6.10
C VAL A 149 -2.95 6.93 -4.86
N GLY A 150 -2.00 7.17 -3.95
CA GLY A 150 -2.17 8.06 -2.80
C GLY A 150 -2.40 7.36 -1.46
N LEU A 151 -2.19 6.04 -1.38
CA LEU A 151 -2.07 5.33 -0.11
C LEU A 151 -0.67 5.56 0.50
N TRP A 152 -0.53 5.32 1.80
CA TRP A 152 0.78 5.36 2.47
C TRP A 152 0.97 4.14 3.39
N PRO A 153 1.23 2.94 2.81
CA PRO A 153 1.05 1.65 3.47
C PRO A 153 2.21 1.28 4.42
N VAL A 154 2.46 2.08 5.46
CA VAL A 154 3.58 1.92 6.40
C VAL A 154 3.62 0.52 7.04
N ARG A 155 2.46 -0.03 7.43
CA ARG A 155 2.38 -1.36 8.06
C ARG A 155 2.81 -2.48 7.12
N VAL A 156 2.42 -2.41 5.86
CA VAL A 156 2.78 -3.40 4.83
C VAL A 156 4.26 -3.26 4.46
N ALA A 157 4.72 -2.02 4.31
CA ALA A 157 6.13 -1.71 4.06
C ALA A 157 7.05 -2.22 5.18
N ALA A 158 6.60 -2.18 6.44
CA ALA A 158 7.33 -2.72 7.57
C ALA A 158 7.52 -4.24 7.50
N TRP A 159 6.53 -5.00 7.00
CA TRP A 159 6.69 -6.43 6.75
C TRP A 159 7.63 -6.70 5.58
N TRP A 160 7.56 -5.90 4.51
CA TRP A 160 8.48 -6.03 3.39
C TRP A 160 9.94 -5.82 3.82
N GLU A 161 10.20 -4.74 4.57
CA GLU A 161 11.54 -4.44 5.08
C GLU A 161 12.05 -5.56 6.00
N TYR A 162 11.17 -6.10 6.85
CA TYR A 162 11.49 -7.20 7.75
C TYR A 162 12.01 -8.44 7.02
N MET A 163 11.35 -8.81 5.92
CA MET A 163 11.77 -9.91 5.06
C MET A 163 13.07 -9.58 4.33
N TRP A 164 13.15 -8.39 3.72
CA TRP A 164 14.32 -7.94 2.98
C TRP A 164 15.60 -7.95 3.85
N ALA A 165 15.50 -7.49 5.11
CA ALA A 165 16.63 -7.50 6.04
C ALA A 165 17.16 -8.91 6.36
N ARG A 166 16.31 -9.95 6.27
CA ARG A 166 16.67 -11.34 6.59
C ARG A 166 17.22 -12.12 5.40
N VAL A 167 16.64 -11.89 4.22
CA VAL A 167 16.93 -12.73 3.05
C VAL A 167 17.55 -11.96 1.90
N GLY A 168 17.39 -10.64 1.84
CA GLY A 168 17.72 -9.81 0.67
C GLY A 168 19.14 -9.97 0.15
N ALA A 169 20.13 -10.09 1.05
CA ALA A 169 21.54 -10.28 0.68
C ALA A 169 21.82 -11.61 -0.05
N ARG A 170 20.92 -12.60 0.03
CA ARG A 170 21.06 -13.92 -0.58
C ARG A 170 20.23 -14.07 -1.86
N LEU A 171 19.34 -13.12 -2.14
CA LEU A 171 18.42 -13.23 -3.26
C LEU A 171 19.12 -12.91 -4.58
N PRO A 172 18.82 -13.65 -5.67
CA PRO A 172 19.29 -13.35 -7.01
C PRO A 172 18.50 -12.16 -7.60
N LEU A 173 18.56 -11.02 -6.93
CA LEU A 173 17.86 -9.81 -7.33
C LEU A 173 18.86 -8.70 -7.65
N ASP A 174 18.77 -8.17 -8.87
CA ASP A 174 19.52 -6.98 -9.25
C ASP A 174 19.13 -5.78 -8.35
N PRO A 175 19.98 -4.74 -8.26
CA PRO A 175 19.67 -3.59 -7.44
C PRO A 175 18.36 -2.89 -7.83
N PHE A 176 17.62 -2.43 -6.83
CA PHE A 176 16.50 -1.52 -7.04
C PHE A 176 17.00 -0.16 -7.53
N ARG A 177 16.19 0.51 -8.35
CA ARG A 177 16.43 1.91 -8.73
C ARG A 177 16.35 2.81 -7.49
N PRO A 178 17.13 3.91 -7.45
CA PRO A 178 16.92 4.95 -6.46
C PRO A 178 15.50 5.50 -6.55
N ASP A 179 14.82 5.55 -5.41
CA ASP A 179 13.44 6.03 -5.31
C ASP A 179 13.28 6.86 -4.03
N PRO A 180 13.32 8.21 -4.12
CA PRO A 180 13.16 9.08 -2.96
C PRO A 180 11.80 8.94 -2.26
N VAL A 181 10.78 8.45 -2.96
CA VAL A 181 9.46 8.21 -2.35
C VAL A 181 9.54 6.96 -1.46
N TRP A 182 10.18 5.91 -1.97
CA TRP A 182 10.47 4.71 -1.20
C TRP A 182 11.31 5.03 0.05
N ASP A 183 12.35 5.85 -0.09
CA ASP A 183 13.21 6.24 1.04
C ASP A 183 12.42 6.92 2.15
N ARG A 184 11.46 7.79 1.81
CA ARG A 184 10.54 8.40 2.78
C ARG A 184 9.64 7.37 3.45
N LEU A 185 9.09 6.42 2.69
CA LEU A 185 8.27 5.36 3.24
C LEU A 185 9.07 4.49 4.24
N MET A 186 10.33 4.18 3.94
CA MET A 186 11.22 3.44 4.85
C MET A 186 11.59 4.25 6.10
N ALA A 187 11.74 5.58 5.97
CA ALA A 187 11.93 6.46 7.12
C ALA A 187 10.72 6.42 8.06
N ASP A 188 9.50 6.47 7.51
CA ASP A 188 8.27 6.37 8.30
C ASP A 188 8.08 4.98 8.93
N VAL A 189 8.50 3.91 8.25
CA VAL A 189 8.57 2.55 8.84
C VAL A 189 9.50 2.55 10.06
N THR A 190 10.67 3.16 9.93
CA THR A 190 11.66 3.24 11.02
C THR A 190 11.09 4.01 12.21
N GLU A 191 10.43 5.14 11.95
CA GLU A 191 9.81 5.97 12.98
C GLU A 191 8.63 5.25 13.66
N ALA A 192 7.75 4.61 12.90
CA ALA A 192 6.63 3.84 13.44
C ALA A 192 7.09 2.71 14.37
N ARG A 193 8.19 2.02 14.01
CA ARG A 193 8.81 0.99 14.87
C ARG A 193 9.38 1.59 16.15
N ARG A 194 10.04 2.74 16.06
CA ARG A 194 10.59 3.47 17.22
C ARG A 194 9.48 3.88 18.20
N LEU A 195 8.33 4.34 17.70
CA LEU A 195 7.17 4.68 18.53
C LEU A 195 6.52 3.44 19.16
N SER A 196 6.43 2.34 18.41
CA SER A 196 5.85 1.08 18.92
C SER A 196 6.75 0.36 19.95
N ALA A 197 8.06 0.59 19.91
CA ALA A 197 9.03 0.04 20.86
C ALA A 197 9.14 0.87 22.16
N GLN A 198 8.57 2.07 22.21
CA GLN A 198 8.50 2.85 23.44
C GLN A 198 7.41 2.27 24.35
N PRO A 199 7.73 1.86 25.59
CA PRO A 199 6.70 1.44 26.53
C PRO A 199 5.73 2.59 26.76
N ALA A 200 4.43 2.31 26.68
CA ALA A 200 3.38 3.27 27.00
C ALA A 200 3.73 3.98 28.30
N HIS A 201 3.93 5.29 28.22
CA HIS A 201 4.44 6.09 29.32
C HIS A 201 3.40 6.10 30.44
N ARG A 202 3.59 5.24 31.47
CA ARG A 202 2.98 5.29 32.82
C ARG A 202 1.74 6.19 32.97
N ASP A 203 0.61 5.72 32.46
CA ASP A 203 -0.70 6.08 33.03
C ASP A 203 -0.96 5.18 34.24
N GLN A 204 -0.14 5.39 35.27
CA GLN A 204 -0.56 5.21 36.65
C GLN A 204 -0.11 6.48 37.36
N GLU A 205 -0.96 7.50 37.23
CA GLU A 205 -1.19 8.42 38.32
C GLU A 205 -1.13 7.65 39.62
N VAL A 206 -0.20 8.06 40.46
CA VAL A 206 -0.15 7.75 41.87
C VAL A 206 -1.41 8.36 42.49
N SER A 207 -2.56 7.69 42.28
CA SER A 207 -3.59 7.54 43.29
C SER A 207 -2.94 6.78 44.44
N ARG A 208 -2.21 7.48 45.31
CA ARG A 208 -1.85 7.11 46.70
C ARG A 208 -0.88 8.14 47.27
N GLY A 209 -1.45 9.23 47.75
CA GLY A 209 -0.84 10.16 48.68
C GLY A 209 -1.93 10.75 49.56
N SER A 210 -2.69 9.86 50.21
CA SER A 210 -3.51 10.18 51.38
C SER A 210 -2.63 10.38 52.61
#